data_AF-A0A7S3LRX2-F1
#
_entry.id   AF-A0A7S3LRX2-F1
#
_cell.length_a   1.000
_cell.length_b   1.000
_cell.length_c   1.000
_cell.angle_alpha   90.00
_cell.angle_beta   90.00
_cell.angle_gamma   90.00
#
_symmetry.space_group_name_H-M   'P 1'
#
loop_
_entity.id
_entity.type
_entity.pdbx_description
1 polymer ?
#
loop_
_entity_poly.entity_id
_entity_poly.type
_entity_poly.pdbx_seq_one_letter_code
_entity_poly.pdbx_strand_id
1 'polypeptide(L)'
;ILIGELHGIFKTTSANNNNTDSELQNRREDSTSDVGSQENITATFSIALSAWRSKVCDRLLKSGNDNCDASAIALETLEIICDSRNANIRLDDTAAWIKSKCQSENLKNQKLVSIMIRVHMKLGYYTQPGTLTDLLCVEDISRSTLALLGNCNDDAENNANFGNDGQSQSNDCDVIDETTSGKKNAYIILSKSTCNTVLKEISSFLTKCLEECNWLVTDIKRDPAFASAVLLESANDPAIAAFENSQAPVSAEKAAATARKVEEAMLYARLEAVALCLGPLTQANLPEAGANRSMIAEETVIKLVTELYKVMGTKLKFCVSIKQKDFVSSLNRMINRVTKELTEPVYTLLSTVQLKDQTAQRSSKSNIKKEEKIIPDLIEKLELYEVNLLELSKSQPGLATSLRPSANRDFQIRPIN
;
A
#
# COMPACT_ATOMS: atom_id res chain seq x y z
N ILE A 1 33.16 -10.92 -4.01
CA ILE A 1 33.04 -11.55 -5.35
C ILE A 1 31.86 -10.99 -6.12
N LEU A 2 30.60 -11.12 -5.67
CA LEU A 2 29.41 -10.58 -6.38
C LEU A 2 29.47 -9.07 -6.66
N ILE A 3 29.84 -8.28 -5.65
CA ILE A 3 30.04 -6.83 -5.79
C ILE A 3 31.20 -6.53 -6.77
N GLY A 4 32.22 -7.39 -6.80
CA GLY A 4 33.33 -7.29 -7.75
C GLY A 4 32.94 -7.67 -9.19
N GLU A 5 32.02 -8.61 -9.38
CA GLU A 5 31.44 -8.95 -10.68
C GLU A 5 30.51 -7.82 -11.17
N LEU A 6 29.64 -7.29 -10.31
CA LEU A 6 28.80 -6.12 -10.63
C LEU A 6 29.66 -4.89 -10.92
N HIS A 7 30.65 -4.60 -10.08
CA HIS A 7 31.60 -3.52 -10.30
C HIS A 7 32.43 -3.74 -11.57
N GLY A 8 32.78 -4.99 -11.90
CA GLY A 8 33.40 -5.37 -13.16
C GLY A 8 32.53 -5.01 -14.36
N ILE A 9 31.25 -5.39 -14.33
CA ILE A 9 30.24 -5.05 -15.34
C ILE A 9 30.09 -3.52 -15.45
N PHE A 10 29.93 -2.81 -14.34
CA PHE A 10 29.83 -1.34 -14.33
C PHE A 10 31.09 -0.65 -14.87
N LYS A 11 32.28 -1.17 -14.54
CA LYS A 11 33.57 -0.63 -14.99
C LYS A 11 33.81 -0.88 -16.48
N THR A 12 33.43 -2.05 -17.01
CA THR A 12 33.51 -2.33 -18.45
C THR A 12 32.55 -1.44 -19.25
N THR A 13 31.35 -1.20 -18.74
CA THR A 13 30.39 -0.27 -19.34
C THR A 13 30.93 1.17 -19.32
N SER A 14 31.52 1.60 -18.20
CA SER A 14 32.13 2.94 -18.08
C SER A 14 33.40 3.11 -18.93
N ALA A 15 34.19 2.06 -19.15
CA ALA A 15 35.39 2.11 -19.97
C ALA A 15 35.08 2.22 -21.47
N ASN A 16 34.00 1.59 -21.94
CA ASN A 16 33.54 1.75 -23.32
C ASN A 16 33.10 3.19 -23.63
N ASN A 17 32.52 3.91 -22.66
CA ASN A 17 32.15 5.34 -22.83
C ASN A 17 33.37 6.26 -23.01
N ASN A 18 34.46 5.99 -22.29
CA ASN A 18 35.65 6.84 -22.35
C ASN A 18 36.46 6.66 -23.63
N ASN A 19 36.32 5.52 -24.34
CA ASN A 19 36.95 5.32 -25.64
C ASN A 19 36.20 6.05 -26.77
N THR A 20 34.87 6.13 -26.70
CA THR A 20 34.06 6.90 -27.66
C THR A 20 34.29 8.42 -27.56
N ASP A 21 34.56 8.95 -26.36
CA ASP A 21 34.88 10.38 -26.18
C ASP A 21 36.22 10.78 -26.83
N SER A 22 37.17 9.84 -26.99
CA SER A 22 38.45 10.12 -27.65
C SER A 22 38.39 10.11 -29.18
N GLU A 23 37.40 9.44 -29.78
CA GLU A 23 37.17 9.44 -31.23
C GLU A 23 36.22 10.57 -31.70
N LEU A 24 35.35 11.08 -30.81
CA LEU A 24 34.38 12.15 -31.14
C LEU A 24 35.00 13.56 -31.19
N GLN A 25 36.24 13.74 -30.73
CA GLN A 25 36.89 15.05 -30.76
C GLN A 25 37.44 15.46 -32.14
N ASN A 26 37.32 14.59 -33.17
CA ASN A 26 37.77 14.85 -34.54
C ASN A 26 36.67 14.85 -35.64
N ARG A 27 35.38 14.74 -35.29
CA ARG A 27 34.28 14.85 -36.27
C ARG A 27 33.14 15.70 -35.72
N ARG A 28 33.21 17.02 -35.98
CA ARG A 28 32.02 17.88 -36.00
C ARG A 28 31.33 17.68 -37.35
N GLU A 29 30.00 17.60 -37.31
CA GLU A 29 29.04 17.41 -38.43
C GLU A 29 28.51 15.95 -38.58
N ASP A 30 27.58 15.59 -37.69
CA ASP A 30 26.25 15.00 -38.02
C ASP A 30 25.60 14.44 -36.74
N SER A 31 24.70 15.22 -36.15
CA SER A 31 24.01 14.91 -34.90
C SER A 31 22.81 13.98 -35.14
N THR A 32 23.05 12.69 -35.36
CA THR A 32 21.99 11.65 -35.32
C THR A 32 22.43 10.27 -34.79
N SER A 33 23.69 10.06 -34.36
CA SER A 33 24.20 8.70 -34.05
C SER A 33 24.29 8.29 -32.57
N ASP A 34 23.88 9.12 -31.60
CA ASP A 34 24.13 8.82 -30.16
C ASP A 34 23.09 7.90 -29.51
N VAL A 35 21.99 7.58 -30.19
CA VAL A 35 20.98 6.65 -29.66
C VAL A 35 21.50 5.20 -29.60
N GLY A 36 22.39 4.82 -30.52
CA GLY A 36 22.93 3.46 -30.60
C GLY A 36 23.89 3.08 -29.47
N SER A 37 24.55 4.05 -28.83
CA SER A 37 25.49 3.81 -27.72
C SER A 37 24.74 3.45 -26.43
N GLN A 38 23.66 4.17 -26.13
CA GLN A 38 22.86 4.01 -24.92
C GLN A 38 21.98 2.74 -24.96
N GLU A 39 21.49 2.35 -26.14
CA GLU A 39 20.77 1.08 -26.34
C GLU A 39 21.68 -0.12 -26.07
N ASN A 40 22.94 -0.08 -26.53
CA ASN A 40 23.91 -1.14 -26.30
C ASN A 40 24.29 -1.31 -24.81
N ILE A 41 24.38 -0.20 -24.07
CA ILE A 41 24.64 -0.22 -22.62
C ILE A 41 23.47 -0.86 -21.87
N THR A 42 22.24 -0.45 -22.20
CA THR A 42 21.02 -0.99 -21.59
C THR A 42 20.89 -2.49 -21.87
N ALA A 43 21.14 -2.92 -23.11
CA ALA A 43 21.12 -4.33 -23.49
C ALA A 43 22.18 -5.16 -22.72
N THR A 44 23.41 -4.64 -22.62
CA THR A 44 24.50 -5.30 -21.88
C THR A 44 24.16 -5.44 -20.40
N PHE A 45 23.61 -4.39 -19.79
CA PHE A 45 23.18 -4.41 -18.39
C PHE A 45 22.03 -5.42 -18.18
N SER A 46 21.03 -5.45 -19.06
CA SER A 46 19.93 -6.41 -18.96
C SER A 46 20.39 -7.87 -19.09
N ILE A 47 21.34 -8.16 -19.98
CA ILE A 47 21.95 -9.51 -20.09
C ILE A 47 22.69 -9.86 -18.80
N ALA A 48 23.51 -8.93 -18.28
CA ALA A 48 24.26 -9.15 -17.06
C ALA A 48 23.34 -9.35 -15.84
N LEU A 49 22.26 -8.56 -15.74
CA LEU A 49 21.25 -8.69 -14.70
C LEU A 49 20.51 -10.02 -14.81
N SER A 50 20.17 -10.47 -16.02
CA SER A 50 19.56 -11.79 -16.26
C SER A 50 20.48 -12.95 -15.84
N ALA A 51 21.74 -12.91 -16.25
CA ALA A 51 22.74 -13.90 -15.83
C ALA A 51 22.94 -13.92 -14.30
N TRP A 52 22.95 -12.73 -13.69
CA TRP A 52 23.01 -12.58 -12.24
C TRP A 52 21.78 -13.17 -11.55
N ARG A 53 20.55 -12.92 -12.05
CA ARG A 53 19.31 -13.53 -11.54
C ARG A 53 19.38 -15.06 -11.57
N SER A 54 19.84 -15.64 -12.69
CA SER A 54 20.00 -17.09 -12.81
C SER A 54 20.96 -17.65 -11.75
N LYS A 55 22.09 -16.98 -11.51
CA LYS A 55 23.04 -17.38 -10.45
C LYS A 55 22.43 -17.26 -9.05
N VAL A 56 21.61 -16.25 -8.79
CA VAL A 56 20.90 -16.08 -7.51
C VAL A 56 19.85 -17.16 -7.33
N CYS A 57 19.07 -17.50 -8.37
CA CYS A 57 18.14 -18.64 -8.37
C CYS A 57 18.83 -19.95 -8.03
N ASP A 58 19.91 -20.27 -8.74
CA ASP A 58 20.63 -21.51 -8.52
C ASP A 58 21.12 -21.61 -7.08
N ARG A 59 21.53 -20.49 -6.48
CA ARG A 59 21.95 -20.44 -5.08
C ARG A 59 20.77 -20.58 -4.13
N LEU A 60 19.66 -19.87 -4.35
CA LEU A 60 18.44 -19.98 -3.54
C LEU A 60 17.91 -21.42 -3.51
N LEU A 61 17.89 -22.10 -4.66
CA LEU A 61 17.45 -23.49 -4.78
C LEU A 61 18.45 -24.47 -4.16
N LYS A 62 19.76 -24.24 -4.33
CA LYS A 62 20.81 -25.14 -3.79
C LYS A 62 21.07 -24.95 -2.30
N SER A 63 20.85 -23.76 -1.75
CA SER A 63 21.26 -23.42 -0.38
C SER A 63 20.34 -23.96 0.72
N GLY A 64 19.30 -24.74 0.36
CA GLY A 64 18.46 -25.53 1.27
C GLY A 64 18.48 -25.02 2.72
N ASN A 65 17.78 -23.92 2.98
CA ASN A 65 17.61 -23.24 4.28
C ASN A 65 18.86 -22.72 5.04
N ASP A 66 20.06 -23.28 4.84
CA ASP A 66 21.14 -23.14 5.84
C ASP A 66 22.27 -22.16 5.47
N ASN A 67 22.40 -21.75 4.19
CA ASN A 67 23.41 -20.75 3.76
C ASN A 67 22.76 -19.50 3.12
N CYS A 68 22.01 -18.78 3.96
CA CYS A 68 21.14 -17.67 3.60
C CYS A 68 21.83 -16.36 3.20
N ASP A 69 23.08 -16.12 3.62
CA ASP A 69 23.65 -14.77 3.56
C ASP A 69 23.97 -14.29 2.15
N ALA A 70 24.46 -15.16 1.26
CA ALA A 70 24.79 -14.77 -0.10
C ALA A 70 23.55 -14.39 -0.93
N SER A 71 22.44 -15.11 -0.74
CA SER A 71 21.17 -14.83 -1.41
C SER A 71 20.49 -13.59 -0.83
N ALA A 72 20.58 -13.39 0.49
CA ALA A 72 20.10 -12.17 1.13
C ALA A 72 20.87 -10.94 0.62
N ILE A 73 22.20 -10.99 0.59
CA ILE A 73 23.05 -9.92 0.06
C ILE A 73 22.72 -9.63 -1.41
N ALA A 74 22.47 -10.67 -2.20
CA ALA A 74 22.08 -10.50 -3.59
C ALA A 74 20.75 -9.75 -3.72
N LEU A 75 19.71 -10.16 -2.99
CA LEU A 75 18.41 -9.49 -2.99
C LEU A 75 18.48 -8.06 -2.43
N GLU A 76 19.28 -7.81 -1.39
CA GLU A 76 19.54 -6.46 -0.87
C GLU A 76 20.25 -5.59 -1.92
N THR A 77 21.17 -6.17 -2.68
CA THR A 77 21.81 -5.46 -3.81
C THR A 77 20.79 -5.11 -4.88
N LEU A 78 19.86 -6.02 -5.19
CA LEU A 78 18.77 -5.75 -6.12
C LEU A 78 17.85 -4.65 -5.58
N GLU A 79 17.54 -4.66 -4.28
CA GLU A 79 16.77 -3.61 -3.61
C GLU A 79 17.43 -2.24 -3.81
N ILE A 80 18.74 -2.14 -3.61
CA ILE A 80 19.51 -0.90 -3.83
C ILE A 80 19.50 -0.48 -5.30
N ILE A 81 19.61 -1.43 -6.24
CA ILE A 81 19.52 -1.15 -7.68
C ILE A 81 18.14 -0.57 -8.03
N CYS A 82 17.07 -1.13 -7.46
CA CYS A 82 15.72 -0.59 -7.65
C CYS A 82 15.65 0.86 -7.12
N ASP A 83 16.23 1.13 -5.95
CA ASP A 83 16.23 2.47 -5.34
C ASP A 83 17.05 3.51 -6.11
N SER A 84 17.95 3.10 -7.02
CA SER A 84 18.81 4.01 -7.80
C SER A 84 18.07 4.84 -8.85
N ARG A 85 16.75 4.60 -9.07
CA ARG A 85 15.86 5.37 -9.99
C ARG A 85 16.41 5.57 -11.40
N ASN A 86 17.26 4.67 -11.90
CA ASN A 86 17.77 4.78 -13.26
C ASN A 86 16.67 4.36 -14.26
N ALA A 87 16.01 5.35 -14.85
CA ALA A 87 14.87 5.17 -15.78
C ALA A 87 15.20 4.30 -17.01
N ASN A 88 16.49 4.09 -17.32
CA ASN A 88 16.91 3.27 -18.45
C ASN A 88 16.94 1.76 -18.13
N ILE A 89 16.82 1.37 -16.86
CA ILE A 89 16.85 -0.04 -16.49
C ILE A 89 15.44 -0.63 -16.62
N ARG A 90 15.25 -1.49 -17.62
CA ARG A 90 14.01 -2.28 -17.75
C ARG A 90 13.96 -3.34 -16.67
N LEU A 91 13.09 -3.14 -15.68
CA LEU A 91 12.93 -4.04 -14.53
C LEU A 91 11.78 -5.03 -14.68
N ASP A 92 11.00 -4.98 -15.78
CA ASP A 92 9.82 -5.82 -16.03
C ASP A 92 10.10 -7.31 -15.82
N ASP A 93 11.17 -7.81 -16.46
CA ASP A 93 11.56 -9.22 -16.35
C ASP A 93 11.96 -9.60 -14.92
N THR A 94 12.55 -8.66 -14.16
CA THR A 94 12.87 -8.90 -12.74
C THR A 94 11.63 -8.83 -11.85
N ALA A 95 10.68 -7.94 -12.14
CA ALA A 95 9.40 -7.88 -11.45
C ALA A 95 8.60 -9.19 -11.66
N ALA A 96 8.50 -9.65 -12.91
CA ALA A 96 7.85 -10.91 -13.25
C ALA A 96 8.56 -12.11 -12.59
N TRP A 97 9.89 -12.11 -12.58
CA TRP A 97 10.68 -13.14 -11.91
C TRP A 97 10.47 -13.15 -10.39
N ILE A 98 10.59 -12.02 -9.71
CA ILE A 98 10.36 -11.92 -8.26
C ILE A 98 8.93 -12.34 -7.92
N LYS A 99 7.94 -11.87 -8.69
CA LYS A 99 6.54 -12.29 -8.53
C LYS A 99 6.40 -13.80 -8.63
N SER A 100 6.93 -14.41 -9.69
CA SER A 100 6.89 -15.86 -9.89
C SER A 100 7.51 -16.60 -8.70
N LYS A 101 8.63 -16.11 -8.16
CA LYS A 101 9.29 -16.73 -7.00
C LYS A 101 8.46 -16.61 -5.72
N CYS A 102 7.87 -15.46 -5.45
CA CYS A 102 6.92 -15.28 -4.35
C CYS A 102 5.69 -16.21 -4.49
N GLN A 103 5.27 -16.52 -5.73
CA GLN A 103 4.12 -17.38 -6.01
C GLN A 103 4.46 -18.88 -5.98
N SER A 104 5.68 -19.30 -6.31
CA SER A 104 6.03 -20.71 -6.47
C SER A 104 6.87 -21.30 -5.33
N GLU A 105 7.59 -20.49 -4.56
CA GLU A 105 8.59 -20.98 -3.59
C GLU A 105 8.13 -20.82 -2.13
N ASN A 106 8.18 -21.91 -1.36
CA ASN A 106 7.89 -21.93 0.08
C ASN A 106 9.16 -21.65 0.88
N LEU A 107 9.60 -20.39 0.91
CA LEU A 107 10.76 -19.98 1.68
C LEU A 107 10.44 -19.90 3.17
N LYS A 108 11.15 -20.68 3.99
CA LYS A 108 10.97 -20.68 5.45
C LYS A 108 11.83 -19.63 6.17
N ASN A 109 12.86 -19.12 5.50
CA ASN A 109 13.77 -18.14 6.08
C ASN A 109 13.14 -16.74 6.09
N GLN A 110 12.83 -16.25 7.30
CA GLN A 110 12.16 -14.95 7.52
C GLN A 110 12.90 -13.77 6.90
N LYS A 111 14.25 -13.76 6.95
CA LYS A 111 15.05 -12.67 6.38
C LYS A 111 14.89 -12.63 4.86
N LEU A 112 14.97 -13.78 4.18
CA LEU A 112 14.76 -13.85 2.73
C LEU A 112 13.35 -13.44 2.34
N VAL A 113 12.33 -13.91 3.08
CA VAL A 113 10.93 -13.53 2.83
C VAL A 113 10.75 -12.02 2.96
N SER A 114 11.28 -11.41 4.04
CA SER A 114 11.25 -9.95 4.24
C SER A 114 11.82 -9.20 3.03
N ILE A 115 13.04 -9.57 2.58
CA ILE A 115 13.69 -8.89 1.46
C ILE A 115 12.91 -9.12 0.15
N MET A 116 12.46 -10.35 -0.12
CA MET A 116 11.71 -10.66 -1.35
C MET A 116 10.41 -9.90 -1.43
N ILE A 117 9.65 -9.82 -0.34
CA ILE A 117 8.40 -9.05 -0.30
C ILE A 117 8.67 -7.56 -0.48
N ARG A 118 9.70 -6.99 0.17
CA ARG A 118 10.09 -5.58 -0.07
C ARG A 118 10.45 -5.33 -1.53
N VAL A 119 11.28 -6.18 -2.12
CA VAL A 119 11.70 -6.05 -3.52
C VAL A 119 10.50 -6.20 -4.45
N HIS A 120 9.58 -7.14 -4.19
CA HIS A 120 8.36 -7.34 -4.97
C HIS A 120 7.48 -6.08 -4.99
N MET A 121 7.20 -5.51 -3.81
CA MET A 121 6.40 -4.27 -3.69
C MET A 121 7.10 -3.07 -4.36
N LYS A 122 8.42 -2.94 -4.19
CA LYS A 122 9.21 -1.88 -4.83
C LYS A 122 9.25 -2.03 -6.36
N LEU A 123 9.41 -3.24 -6.88
CA LEU A 123 9.46 -3.46 -8.32
C LEU A 123 8.14 -3.10 -9.02
N GLY A 124 7.00 -3.40 -8.38
CA GLY A 124 5.70 -2.96 -8.87
C GLY A 124 5.60 -1.43 -9.02
N TYR A 125 6.28 -0.67 -8.17
CA TYR A 125 6.37 0.78 -8.27
C TYR A 125 7.15 1.25 -9.51
N TYR A 126 8.24 0.54 -9.86
CA TYR A 126 9.15 0.97 -10.92
C TYR A 126 8.73 0.58 -12.33
N THR A 127 8.01 -0.52 -12.52
CA THR A 127 7.63 -0.97 -13.87
C THR A 127 6.69 0.00 -14.56
N GLN A 128 5.87 0.73 -13.81
CA GLN A 128 4.91 1.68 -14.37
C GLN A 128 4.69 2.86 -13.40
N PRO A 129 5.61 3.85 -13.37
CA PRO A 129 5.49 5.00 -12.49
C PRO A 129 4.17 5.74 -12.70
N GLY A 130 3.44 6.00 -11.63
CA GLY A 130 2.12 6.67 -11.67
C GLY A 130 0.93 5.74 -11.93
N THR A 131 1.18 4.48 -12.31
CA THR A 131 0.16 3.43 -12.19
C THR A 131 0.30 2.84 -10.79
N LEU A 132 -0.81 2.59 -10.10
CA LEU A 132 -0.84 2.11 -8.71
C LEU A 132 -0.41 0.63 -8.59
N THR A 133 0.51 0.18 -9.46
CA THR A 133 0.96 -1.19 -9.61
C THR A 133 1.68 -1.70 -8.36
N ASP A 134 2.34 -0.80 -7.62
CA ASP A 134 2.88 -1.07 -6.29
C ASP A 134 1.79 -1.54 -5.32
N LEU A 135 0.70 -0.77 -5.20
CA LEU A 135 -0.41 -1.07 -4.32
C LEU A 135 -1.25 -2.26 -4.80
N LEU A 136 -1.33 -2.52 -6.12
CA LEU A 136 -1.94 -3.76 -6.62
C LEU A 136 -1.18 -5.01 -6.14
N CYS A 137 0.16 -4.96 -6.11
CA CYS A 137 0.96 -6.05 -5.56
C CYS A 137 0.69 -6.25 -4.07
N VAL A 138 0.55 -5.16 -3.32
CA VAL A 138 0.22 -5.21 -1.89
C VAL A 138 -1.17 -5.76 -1.66
N GLU A 139 -2.16 -5.33 -2.45
CA GLU A 139 -3.53 -5.83 -2.40
C GLU A 139 -3.59 -7.35 -2.61
N ASP A 140 -2.87 -7.84 -3.62
CA ASP A 140 -2.74 -9.28 -3.91
C ASP A 140 -2.17 -10.06 -2.73
N ILE A 141 -1.12 -9.52 -2.08
CA ILE A 141 -0.53 -10.13 -0.88
C ILE A 141 -1.50 -10.07 0.30
N SER A 142 -2.21 -8.96 0.50
CA SER A 142 -3.22 -8.82 1.54
C SER A 142 -4.38 -9.82 1.37
N ARG A 143 -4.89 -10.00 0.15
CA ARG A 143 -5.92 -11.01 -0.16
C ARG A 143 -5.41 -12.42 0.09
N SER A 144 -4.16 -12.69 -0.26
CA SER A 144 -3.51 -13.98 -0.01
C SER A 144 -3.29 -14.24 1.48
N THR A 145 -3.06 -13.18 2.26
CA THR A 145 -2.95 -13.22 3.72
C THR A 145 -4.29 -13.55 4.35
N LEU A 146 -5.38 -12.91 3.90
CA LEU A 146 -6.75 -13.27 4.29
C LEU A 146 -7.07 -14.73 3.95
N ALA A 147 -6.74 -15.19 2.75
CA ALA A 147 -6.97 -16.58 2.34
C ALA A 147 -6.19 -17.58 3.20
N LEU A 148 -4.96 -17.23 3.63
CA LEU A 148 -4.13 -18.07 4.48
C LEU A 148 -4.65 -18.14 5.93
N LEU A 149 -5.09 -17.01 6.47
CA LEU A 149 -5.47 -16.89 7.87
C LEU A 149 -6.95 -17.21 8.14
N GLY A 150 -7.81 -17.11 7.13
CA GLY A 150 -9.26 -17.21 7.28
C GLY A 150 -9.90 -15.89 7.70
N ASN A 151 -11.23 -15.84 7.61
CA ASN A 151 -12.03 -14.67 7.93
C ASN A 151 -12.40 -14.67 9.42
N CYS A 152 -12.31 -13.51 10.07
CA CYS A 152 -12.66 -13.37 11.49
C CYS A 152 -14.15 -13.58 11.79
N ASN A 153 -15.02 -13.52 10.79
CA ASN A 153 -16.44 -13.86 10.96
C ASN A 153 -16.70 -15.38 11.06
N ASP A 154 -15.87 -16.21 10.43
CA ASP A 154 -16.12 -17.65 10.33
C ASP A 154 -15.99 -18.33 11.72
N ASP A 155 -15.16 -17.78 12.61
CA ASP A 155 -14.96 -18.31 13.97
C ASP A 155 -16.12 -17.97 14.92
N ALA A 156 -16.86 -16.89 14.66
CA ALA A 156 -17.98 -16.47 15.51
C ALA A 156 -19.20 -17.38 15.33
N GLU A 157 -19.50 -17.78 14.08
CA GLU A 157 -20.64 -18.66 13.78
C GLU A 157 -20.39 -20.10 14.24
N ASN A 158 -19.16 -20.60 14.12
CA ASN A 158 -18.83 -21.96 14.53
C ASN A 158 -18.85 -22.14 16.07
N ASN A 159 -18.43 -21.12 16.84
CA ASN A 159 -18.47 -21.20 18.30
C ASN A 159 -19.88 -21.11 18.90
N ALA A 160 -20.86 -20.55 18.17
CA ALA A 160 -22.25 -20.49 18.64
C ALA A 160 -22.97 -21.86 18.62
N ASN A 161 -22.44 -22.85 17.91
CA ASN A 161 -23.08 -24.17 17.72
C ASN A 161 -22.45 -25.32 18.55
N PHE A 162 -21.39 -25.08 19.32
CA PHE A 162 -20.70 -26.13 20.11
C PHE A 162 -21.19 -26.25 21.58
N GLY A 163 -22.40 -25.79 21.87
CA GLY A 163 -23.07 -26.14 23.13
C GLY A 163 -23.49 -27.61 23.12
N ASN A 164 -22.89 -28.42 24.00
CA ASN A 164 -23.07 -29.87 24.21
C ASN A 164 -22.46 -30.79 23.14
N ASP A 165 -21.22 -31.22 23.35
CA ASP A 165 -20.93 -32.64 23.61
C ASP A 165 -19.45 -32.81 23.99
N GLY A 166 -19.22 -33.18 25.25
CA GLY A 166 -17.88 -33.37 25.79
C GLY A 166 -17.29 -34.70 25.34
N GLN A 167 -16.40 -34.69 24.35
CA GLN A 167 -15.43 -35.77 24.16
C GLN A 167 -14.08 -35.21 23.69
N SER A 168 -13.10 -35.34 24.58
CA SER A 168 -11.69 -35.08 24.35
C SER A 168 -11.11 -36.11 23.37
N GLN A 169 -10.61 -35.67 22.21
CA GLN A 169 -9.64 -36.43 21.44
C GLN A 169 -8.44 -35.57 21.04
N SER A 170 -7.29 -36.22 21.18
CA SER A 170 -5.93 -35.73 21.13
C SER A 170 -5.38 -35.58 19.70
N ASN A 171 -4.56 -34.54 19.54
CA ASN A 171 -3.35 -34.35 18.72
C ASN A 171 -3.04 -35.20 17.47
N ASP A 172 -2.38 -34.49 16.54
CA ASP A 172 -1.63 -34.92 15.36
C ASP A 172 -2.42 -35.06 14.05
N CYS A 173 -2.43 -33.97 13.27
CA CYS A 173 -2.15 -33.95 11.83
C CYS A 173 -2.18 -32.50 11.30
N ASP A 174 -1.02 -31.98 10.88
CA ASP A 174 -0.90 -30.81 9.97
C ASP A 174 -1.31 -31.22 8.54
N VAL A 175 -2.54 -31.70 8.37
CA VAL A 175 -3.17 -31.84 7.06
C VAL A 175 -4.17 -30.70 6.95
N ILE A 176 -3.76 -29.65 6.25
CA ILE A 176 -4.65 -28.55 5.90
C ILE A 176 -5.70 -29.14 4.94
N ASP A 177 -6.90 -29.41 5.47
CA ASP A 177 -8.05 -29.83 4.69
C ASP A 177 -8.51 -28.64 3.81
N GLU A 178 -8.30 -28.73 2.50
CA GLU A 178 -8.52 -27.65 1.50
C GLU A 178 -10.02 -27.33 1.25
N THR A 179 -10.93 -27.65 2.18
CA THR A 179 -12.36 -27.79 1.88
C THR A 179 -13.25 -26.61 2.26
N THR A 180 -12.75 -25.54 2.87
CA THR A 180 -13.56 -24.33 3.14
C THR A 180 -13.09 -23.12 2.32
N SER A 181 -13.95 -22.67 1.40
CA SER A 181 -13.82 -21.44 0.60
C SER A 181 -12.60 -21.34 -0.33
N GLY A 182 -12.46 -22.29 -1.25
CA GLY A 182 -12.02 -22.24 -2.67
C GLY A 182 -11.07 -21.18 -3.28
N LYS A 183 -10.51 -20.22 -2.54
CA LYS A 183 -9.54 -19.24 -3.06
C LYS A 183 -8.15 -19.71 -2.69
N LYS A 184 -7.49 -20.37 -3.64
CA LYS A 184 -6.09 -20.79 -3.50
C LYS A 184 -5.23 -19.58 -3.15
N ASN A 185 -4.41 -19.71 -2.11
CA ASN A 185 -3.38 -18.74 -1.77
C ASN A 185 -2.47 -18.54 -3.00
N ALA A 186 -2.47 -17.32 -3.57
CA ALA A 186 -1.70 -17.03 -4.78
C ALA A 186 -0.19 -16.92 -4.50
N TYR A 187 0.22 -16.75 -3.24
CA TYR A 187 1.60 -16.52 -2.83
C TYR A 187 2.06 -17.64 -1.89
N ILE A 188 2.72 -18.68 -2.44
CA ILE A 188 3.24 -19.82 -1.67
C ILE A 188 4.28 -19.37 -0.62
N ILE A 189 4.97 -18.25 -0.84
CA ILE A 189 5.90 -17.66 0.15
C ILE A 189 5.19 -17.24 1.46
N LEU A 190 3.87 -17.03 1.42
CA LEU A 190 3.03 -16.80 2.59
C LEU A 190 2.69 -18.14 3.25
N SER A 191 3.24 -18.34 4.44
CA SER A 191 2.93 -19.47 5.32
C SER A 191 2.62 -18.94 6.71
N LYS A 192 2.03 -19.77 7.58
CA LYS A 192 1.74 -19.38 8.98
C LYS A 192 2.99 -18.87 9.70
N SER A 193 4.16 -19.45 9.42
CA SER A 193 5.41 -19.03 10.04
C SER A 193 5.96 -17.72 9.50
N THR A 194 5.71 -17.39 8.23
CA THR A 194 6.23 -16.18 7.56
C THR A 194 5.27 -15.00 7.55
N CYS A 195 4.00 -15.24 7.89
CA CYS A 195 2.93 -14.25 7.85
C CYS A 195 3.26 -12.96 8.63
N ASN A 196 3.79 -13.07 9.85
CA ASN A 196 4.15 -11.90 10.66
C ASN A 196 5.21 -11.02 10.00
N THR A 197 6.19 -11.65 9.33
CA THR A 197 7.22 -10.93 8.60
C THR A 197 6.61 -10.20 7.41
N VAL A 198 5.73 -10.86 6.65
CA VAL A 198 5.09 -10.21 5.50
C VAL A 198 4.17 -9.08 5.93
N LEU A 199 3.36 -9.27 6.98
CA LEU A 199 2.53 -8.22 7.57
C LEU A 199 3.35 -7.00 7.99
N LYS A 200 4.53 -7.21 8.58
CA LYS A 200 5.43 -6.11 8.95
C LYS A 200 5.91 -5.32 7.73
N GLU A 201 6.30 -6.00 6.65
CA GLU A 201 6.76 -5.34 5.43
C GLU A 201 5.61 -4.60 4.71
N ILE A 202 4.42 -5.22 4.60
CA ILE A 202 3.21 -4.55 4.08
C ILE A 202 2.90 -3.31 4.89
N SER A 203 2.90 -3.43 6.21
CA SER A 203 2.60 -2.31 7.11
C SER A 203 3.58 -1.17 6.94
N SER A 204 4.89 -1.46 6.90
CA SER A 204 5.91 -0.46 6.67
C SER A 204 5.76 0.23 5.32
N PHE A 205 5.38 -0.50 4.28
CA PHE A 205 5.13 0.05 2.95
C PHE A 205 3.90 0.95 2.93
N LEU A 206 2.78 0.51 3.50
CA LEU A 206 1.54 1.28 3.56
C LEU A 206 1.67 2.54 4.42
N THR A 207 2.45 2.50 5.51
CA THR A 207 2.77 3.71 6.30
C THR A 207 3.43 4.78 5.43
N LYS A 208 4.45 4.41 4.64
CA LYS A 208 5.11 5.35 3.73
C LYS A 208 4.16 5.90 2.66
N CYS A 209 3.30 5.05 2.11
CA CYS A 209 2.28 5.50 1.14
C CYS A 209 1.31 6.51 1.76
N LEU A 210 0.92 6.32 3.03
CA LEU A 210 0.06 7.25 3.76
C LEU A 210 0.77 8.56 4.10
N GLU A 211 2.06 8.51 4.45
CA GLU A 211 2.89 9.70 4.66
C GLU A 211 2.99 10.53 3.36
N GLU A 212 3.21 9.88 2.22
CA GLU A 212 3.20 10.53 0.90
C GLU A 212 1.84 11.15 0.58
N CYS A 213 0.73 10.43 0.83
CA CYS A 213 -0.61 10.97 0.64
C CYS A 213 -0.88 12.18 1.55
N ASN A 214 -0.44 12.12 2.81
CA ASN A 214 -0.58 13.23 3.75
C ASN A 214 0.25 14.46 3.33
N TRP A 215 1.46 14.23 2.81
CA TRP A 215 2.29 15.27 2.24
C TRP A 215 1.60 15.92 1.03
N LEU A 216 1.09 15.13 0.09
CA LEU A 216 0.32 15.63 -1.08
C LEU A 216 -0.90 16.44 -0.65
N VAL A 217 -1.66 15.98 0.36
CA VAL A 217 -2.79 16.74 0.92
C VAL A 217 -2.33 18.08 1.48
N THR A 218 -1.19 18.12 2.15
CA THR A 218 -0.63 19.37 2.69
C THR A 218 -0.15 20.30 1.59
N ASP A 219 0.44 19.76 0.53
CA ASP A 219 0.92 20.51 -0.62
C ASP A 219 -0.24 21.16 -1.39
N ILE A 220 -1.27 20.37 -1.71
CA ILE A 220 -2.52 20.86 -2.35
C ILE A 220 -3.16 22.00 -1.55
N LYS A 221 -3.10 21.95 -0.20
CA LYS A 221 -3.64 23.01 0.67
C LYS A 221 -2.85 24.31 0.65
N ARG A 222 -1.53 24.23 0.41
CA ARG A 222 -0.63 25.39 0.42
C ARG A 222 -0.72 26.21 -0.85
N ASP A 223 -1.33 25.67 -1.90
CA ASP A 223 -1.38 26.32 -3.18
C ASP A 223 -2.16 27.66 -3.10
N PRO A 224 -1.51 28.79 -3.43
CA PRO A 224 -2.07 30.13 -3.26
C PRO A 224 -3.33 30.37 -4.11
N ALA A 225 -3.51 29.64 -5.21
CA ALA A 225 -4.73 29.80 -6.02
C ALA A 225 -6.00 29.36 -5.26
N PHE A 226 -5.91 28.51 -4.24
CA PHE A 226 -7.04 28.23 -3.35
C PHE A 226 -7.28 29.34 -2.33
N ALA A 227 -6.22 29.97 -1.82
CA ALA A 227 -6.36 31.12 -0.93
C ALA A 227 -7.06 32.28 -1.66
N SER A 228 -6.74 32.50 -2.93
CA SER A 228 -7.39 33.53 -3.76
C SER A 228 -8.83 33.19 -4.12
N ALA A 229 -9.16 31.93 -4.45
CA ALA A 229 -10.54 31.54 -4.75
C ALA A 229 -11.49 31.71 -3.54
N VAL A 230 -11.01 31.43 -2.33
CA VAL A 230 -11.76 31.66 -1.08
C VAL A 230 -11.97 33.15 -0.83
N LEU A 231 -10.99 34.00 -1.14
CA LEU A 231 -11.11 35.46 -1.00
C LEU A 231 -12.04 36.06 -2.06
N LEU A 232 -11.99 35.58 -3.30
CA LEU A 232 -12.83 36.07 -4.40
C LEU A 232 -14.32 35.74 -4.23
N GLU A 233 -14.70 34.58 -3.69
CA GLU A 233 -16.11 34.30 -3.36
C GLU A 233 -16.66 35.21 -2.24
N SER A 234 -15.79 35.77 -1.40
CA SER A 234 -16.18 36.72 -0.34
C SER A 234 -16.34 38.15 -0.85
N ALA A 235 -15.75 38.47 -2.00
CA ALA A 235 -15.78 39.79 -2.62
C ALA A 235 -16.80 39.82 -3.77
N ASN A 236 -18.09 39.74 -3.46
CA ASN A 236 -19.19 39.99 -4.40
C ASN A 236 -19.32 41.49 -4.77
N ASP A 237 -18.21 42.21 -4.93
CA ASP A 237 -18.21 43.63 -5.30
C ASP A 237 -18.00 43.78 -6.82
N PRO A 238 -19.05 44.16 -7.59
CA PRO A 238 -19.00 44.22 -9.05
C PRO A 238 -17.99 45.24 -9.60
N ALA A 239 -17.43 46.12 -8.76
CA ALA A 239 -16.42 47.09 -9.16
C ALA A 239 -15.01 46.50 -9.39
N ILE A 240 -14.66 45.40 -8.73
CA ILE A 240 -13.31 44.79 -8.82
C ILE A 240 -13.18 43.91 -10.08
N ALA A 241 -14.27 43.27 -10.49
CA ALA A 241 -14.31 42.40 -11.67
C ALA A 241 -14.03 43.13 -13.01
N ALA A 242 -14.16 44.45 -13.06
CA ALA A 242 -13.91 45.24 -14.27
C ALA A 242 -12.43 45.59 -14.51
N PHE A 243 -11.56 45.48 -13.48
CA PHE A 243 -10.18 45.96 -13.55
C PHE A 243 -9.14 44.87 -13.91
N GLU A 244 -9.47 43.59 -13.74
CA GLU A 244 -8.54 42.46 -13.99
C GLU A 244 -8.49 41.93 -15.43
N ASN A 245 -9.21 42.55 -16.37
CA ASN A 245 -9.21 42.14 -17.79
C ASN A 245 -7.93 42.55 -18.57
N SER A 246 -6.84 42.92 -17.89
CA SER A 246 -5.59 43.33 -18.54
C SER A 246 -4.51 42.25 -18.44
N GLN A 247 -4.53 41.36 -19.44
CA GLN A 247 -3.40 40.61 -20.00
C GLN A 247 -2.35 40.03 -19.02
N ALA A 248 -2.66 38.86 -18.45
CA ALA A 248 -1.69 37.84 -18.06
C ALA A 248 -1.97 36.54 -18.85
N PRO A 249 -0.99 35.64 -19.06
CA PRO A 249 -1.10 34.56 -20.03
C PRO A 249 -2.04 33.45 -19.53
N VAL A 250 -3.30 33.51 -19.98
CA VAL A 250 -4.39 32.55 -19.73
C VAL A 250 -3.98 31.08 -19.94
N SER A 251 -2.91 30.82 -20.70
CA SER A 251 -2.37 29.48 -20.93
C SER A 251 -1.66 28.86 -19.73
N ALA A 252 -0.97 29.66 -18.89
CA ALA A 252 -0.18 29.13 -17.76
C ALA A 252 -1.08 28.73 -16.57
N GLU A 253 -2.08 29.56 -16.26
CA GLU A 253 -3.04 29.29 -15.19
C GLU A 253 -3.90 28.04 -15.50
N LYS A 254 -4.35 27.91 -16.75
CA LYS A 254 -5.10 26.73 -17.19
C LYS A 254 -4.26 25.45 -17.14
N ALA A 255 -2.97 25.52 -17.47
CA ALA A 255 -2.04 24.39 -17.35
C ALA A 255 -1.83 23.98 -15.89
N ALA A 256 -1.62 24.95 -14.99
CA ALA A 256 -1.47 24.70 -13.55
C ALA A 256 -2.74 24.08 -12.93
N ALA A 257 -3.92 24.59 -13.29
CA ALA A 257 -5.20 24.02 -12.86
C ALA A 257 -5.35 22.56 -13.33
N THR A 258 -4.94 22.26 -14.57
CA THR A 258 -4.99 20.90 -15.13
C THR A 258 -4.03 19.95 -14.42
N ALA A 259 -2.78 20.38 -14.18
CA ALA A 259 -1.80 19.59 -13.44
C ALA A 259 -2.32 19.25 -12.03
N ARG A 260 -2.90 20.23 -11.34
CA ARG A 260 -3.54 20.00 -10.02
C ARG A 260 -4.67 18.97 -10.11
N LYS A 261 -5.51 19.03 -11.17
CA LYS A 261 -6.59 18.05 -11.34
C LYS A 261 -6.04 16.62 -11.41
N VAL A 262 -4.91 16.44 -12.07
CA VAL A 262 -4.22 15.16 -12.19
C VAL A 262 -3.66 14.73 -10.84
N GLU A 263 -2.97 15.61 -10.12
CA GLU A 263 -2.41 15.31 -8.78
C GLU A 263 -3.49 14.91 -7.77
N GLU A 264 -4.61 15.63 -7.73
CA GLU A 264 -5.72 15.27 -6.85
C GLU A 264 -6.36 13.92 -7.24
N ALA A 265 -6.55 13.67 -8.53
CA ALA A 265 -7.05 12.39 -9.00
C ALA A 265 -6.11 11.24 -8.64
N MET A 266 -4.79 11.46 -8.73
CA MET A 266 -3.78 10.50 -8.30
C MET A 266 -3.82 10.26 -6.80
N LEU A 267 -3.97 11.31 -5.99
CA LEU A 267 -4.15 11.19 -4.54
C LEU A 267 -5.37 10.33 -4.20
N TYR A 268 -6.54 10.60 -4.80
CA TYR A 268 -7.75 9.82 -4.53
C TYR A 268 -7.60 8.36 -4.96
N ALA A 269 -6.97 8.11 -6.11
CA ALA A 269 -6.73 6.76 -6.58
C ALA A 269 -5.74 6.00 -5.66
N ARG A 270 -4.72 6.68 -5.12
CA ARG A 270 -3.77 6.08 -4.17
C ARG A 270 -4.41 5.78 -2.83
N LEU A 271 -5.23 6.69 -2.28
CA LEU A 271 -6.02 6.45 -1.07
C LEU A 271 -7.02 5.29 -1.25
N GLU A 272 -7.70 5.23 -2.40
CA GLU A 272 -8.57 4.12 -2.79
C GLU A 272 -7.80 2.79 -2.76
N ALA A 273 -6.64 2.73 -3.40
CA ALA A 273 -5.82 1.51 -3.45
C ALA A 273 -5.26 1.10 -2.08
N VAL A 274 -4.84 2.06 -1.23
CA VAL A 274 -4.45 1.75 0.16
C VAL A 274 -5.62 1.15 0.94
N ALA A 275 -6.83 1.66 0.77
CA ALA A 275 -8.01 1.09 1.41
C ALA A 275 -8.29 -0.35 0.95
N LEU A 276 -8.12 -0.64 -0.35
CA LEU A 276 -8.23 -1.99 -0.90
C LEU A 276 -7.15 -2.94 -0.37
N CYS A 277 -5.96 -2.43 -0.06
CA CYS A 277 -4.91 -3.22 0.60
C CYS A 277 -5.27 -3.55 2.05
N LEU A 278 -5.89 -2.61 2.77
CA LEU A 278 -6.25 -2.78 4.19
C LEU A 278 -7.52 -3.63 4.39
N GLY A 279 -8.48 -3.57 3.46
CA GLY A 279 -9.76 -4.29 3.57
C GLY A 279 -9.64 -5.80 3.83
N PRO A 280 -8.79 -6.55 3.11
CA PRO A 280 -8.55 -7.96 3.42
C PRO A 280 -7.85 -8.18 4.75
N LEU A 281 -6.95 -7.26 5.17
CA LEU A 281 -6.21 -7.38 6.43
C LEU A 281 -7.11 -7.16 7.65
N THR A 282 -8.12 -6.30 7.55
CA THR A 282 -9.10 -6.07 8.63
C THR A 282 -10.07 -7.25 8.80
N GLN A 283 -10.23 -8.09 7.78
CA GLN A 283 -11.05 -9.30 7.82
C GLN A 283 -10.25 -10.54 8.22
N ALA A 284 -8.92 -10.49 8.17
CA ALA A 284 -8.09 -11.66 8.41
C ALA A 284 -8.02 -12.00 9.90
N ASN A 285 -7.97 -13.30 10.21
CA ASN A 285 -7.63 -13.81 11.54
C ASN A 285 -6.14 -13.61 11.83
N LEU A 286 -5.76 -12.37 12.15
CA LEU A 286 -4.38 -11.99 12.36
C LEU A 286 -3.77 -12.79 13.53
N PRO A 287 -2.57 -13.34 13.35
CA PRO A 287 -1.95 -14.19 14.36
C PRO A 287 -1.66 -13.40 15.64
N GLU A 288 -2.02 -13.99 16.78
CA GLU A 288 -1.59 -13.50 18.08
C GLU A 288 -0.08 -13.74 18.23
N ALA A 289 0.67 -12.74 18.71
CA ALA A 289 2.08 -12.98 19.02
C ALA A 289 2.16 -14.04 20.15
N GLY A 290 2.86 -15.16 19.92
CA GLY A 290 2.94 -16.25 20.88
C GLY A 290 3.51 -15.84 22.25
N ALA A 291 3.24 -16.65 23.29
CA ALA A 291 3.70 -16.66 24.70
C ALA A 291 3.77 -15.32 25.48
N ASN A 292 4.32 -14.26 24.91
CA ASN A 292 4.26 -12.87 25.36
C ASN A 292 3.29 -12.07 24.45
N ARG A 293 2.01 -12.44 24.51
CA ARG A 293 0.87 -11.92 23.72
C ARG A 293 0.83 -10.40 23.67
N SER A 294 1.51 -9.85 22.67
CA SER A 294 1.38 -8.48 22.22
C SER A 294 0.58 -8.51 20.92
N MET A 295 -0.54 -7.80 20.90
CA MET A 295 -1.48 -7.58 19.80
C MET A 295 -0.84 -6.87 18.57
N ILE A 296 0.41 -7.20 18.20
CA ILE A 296 1.23 -6.37 17.31
C ILE A 296 0.62 -6.28 15.90
N ALA A 297 0.13 -7.39 15.35
CA ALA A 297 -0.43 -7.41 14.00
C ALA A 297 -1.74 -6.62 13.91
N GLU A 298 -2.71 -6.93 14.77
CA GLU A 298 -3.99 -6.21 14.85
C GLU A 298 -3.78 -4.73 15.20
N GLU A 299 -2.94 -4.41 16.19
CA GLU A 299 -2.58 -3.03 16.56
C GLU A 299 -1.99 -2.27 15.36
N THR A 300 -1.11 -2.91 14.60
CA THR A 300 -0.49 -2.30 13.42
C THR A 300 -1.52 -2.02 12.33
N VAL A 301 -2.42 -2.97 12.07
CA VAL A 301 -3.52 -2.78 11.11
C VAL A 301 -4.46 -1.66 11.57
N ILE A 302 -4.85 -1.62 12.85
CA ILE A 302 -5.68 -0.55 13.40
C ILE A 302 -4.99 0.81 13.21
N LYS A 303 -3.69 0.94 13.54
CA LYS A 303 -2.95 2.20 13.33
C LYS A 303 -2.92 2.65 11.87
N LEU A 304 -2.74 1.72 10.92
CA LEU A 304 -2.75 2.05 9.49
C LEU A 304 -4.13 2.54 9.05
N VAL A 305 -5.20 1.89 9.52
CA VAL A 305 -6.58 2.30 9.25
C VAL A 305 -6.85 3.68 9.85
N THR A 306 -6.41 3.93 11.10
CA THR A 306 -6.52 5.24 11.75
C THR A 306 -5.82 6.34 10.95
N GLU A 307 -4.58 6.10 10.51
CA GLU A 307 -3.83 7.07 9.68
C GLU A 307 -4.50 7.29 8.32
N LEU A 308 -5.05 6.26 7.67
CA LEU A 308 -5.82 6.41 6.44
C LEU A 308 -7.03 7.34 6.65
N TYR A 309 -7.87 7.07 7.67
CA TYR A 309 -9.03 7.92 7.95
C TYR A 309 -8.65 9.34 8.35
N LYS A 310 -7.52 9.52 9.04
CA LYS A 310 -6.97 10.84 9.35
C LYS A 310 -6.58 11.62 8.09
N VAL A 311 -5.90 10.98 7.14
CA VAL A 311 -5.53 11.63 5.86
C VAL A 311 -6.78 11.95 5.04
N MET A 312 -7.71 11.00 4.93
CA MET A 312 -8.98 11.21 4.22
C MET A 312 -9.81 12.33 4.87
N GLY A 313 -9.99 12.32 6.18
CA GLY A 313 -10.70 13.36 6.92
C GLY A 313 -10.07 14.74 6.74
N THR A 314 -8.73 14.80 6.74
CA THR A 314 -7.99 16.05 6.49
C THR A 314 -8.23 16.60 5.08
N LYS A 315 -8.32 15.73 4.06
CA LYS A 315 -8.65 16.13 2.69
C LYS A 315 -10.12 16.51 2.54
N LEU A 316 -11.04 15.75 3.13
CA LEU A 316 -12.47 16.05 3.06
C LEU A 316 -12.80 17.38 3.74
N LYS A 317 -12.25 17.63 4.94
CA LYS A 317 -12.40 18.92 5.64
C LYS A 317 -11.95 20.09 4.76
N PHE A 318 -10.86 19.89 4.00
CA PHE A 318 -10.42 20.90 3.04
C PHE A 318 -11.44 21.07 1.90
N CYS A 319 -11.92 19.98 1.29
CA CYS A 319 -12.95 20.04 0.25
C CYS A 319 -14.21 20.79 0.71
N VAL A 320 -14.64 20.59 1.97
CA VAL A 320 -15.73 21.33 2.61
C VAL A 320 -15.40 22.82 2.67
N SER A 321 -14.21 23.18 3.15
CA SER A 321 -13.81 24.59 3.31
C SER A 321 -13.79 25.39 2.01
N ILE A 322 -13.46 24.74 0.89
CA ILE A 322 -13.38 25.38 -0.44
C ILE A 322 -14.59 25.07 -1.34
N LYS A 323 -15.63 24.40 -0.83
CA LYS A 323 -16.85 24.01 -1.57
C LYS A 323 -16.55 23.40 -2.96
N GLN A 324 -15.55 22.53 -3.05
CA GLN A 324 -14.89 22.13 -4.30
C GLN A 324 -15.76 21.32 -5.29
N LYS A 325 -16.43 21.94 -6.27
CA LYS A 325 -17.41 21.26 -7.16
C LYS A 325 -16.82 20.40 -8.29
N ASP A 326 -15.58 20.63 -8.68
CA ASP A 326 -15.03 20.12 -9.95
C ASP A 326 -14.58 18.64 -9.94
N PHE A 327 -14.48 18.02 -8.76
CA PHE A 327 -13.77 16.73 -8.57
C PHE A 327 -14.66 15.63 -7.99
N VAL A 328 -15.97 15.83 -8.10
CA VAL A 328 -16.99 14.97 -7.49
C VAL A 328 -16.84 13.52 -7.95
N SER A 329 -16.50 13.24 -9.21
CA SER A 329 -16.47 11.85 -9.72
C SER A 329 -15.36 10.99 -9.10
N SER A 330 -14.10 11.44 -9.13
CA SER A 330 -12.96 10.70 -8.56
C SER A 330 -13.07 10.58 -7.04
N LEU A 331 -13.49 11.67 -6.38
CA LEU A 331 -13.73 11.69 -4.94
C LEU A 331 -14.86 10.72 -4.55
N ASN A 332 -16.00 10.77 -5.25
CA ASN A 332 -17.13 9.87 -5.00
C ASN A 332 -16.76 8.40 -5.23
N ARG A 333 -15.97 8.11 -6.28
CA ARG A 333 -15.49 6.75 -6.54
C ARG A 333 -14.66 6.22 -5.38
N MET A 334 -13.67 7.01 -4.93
CA MET A 334 -12.85 6.67 -3.77
C MET A 334 -13.73 6.46 -2.53
N ILE A 335 -14.61 7.40 -2.19
CA ILE A 335 -15.49 7.29 -1.01
C ILE A 335 -16.32 6.01 -1.06
N ASN A 336 -17.01 5.73 -2.17
CA ASN A 336 -17.87 4.55 -2.31
C ASN A 336 -17.08 3.24 -2.13
N ARG A 337 -15.85 3.20 -2.69
CA ARG A 337 -14.95 2.06 -2.55
C ARG A 337 -14.46 1.89 -1.11
N VAL A 338 -13.98 2.96 -0.46
CA VAL A 338 -13.53 2.88 0.94
C VAL A 338 -14.69 2.48 1.86
N THR A 339 -15.87 3.07 1.69
CA THR A 339 -17.04 2.74 2.52
C THR A 339 -17.41 1.26 2.41
N LYS A 340 -17.39 0.70 1.19
CA LYS A 340 -17.79 -0.68 0.94
C LYS A 340 -16.69 -1.69 1.32
N GLU A 341 -15.46 -1.44 0.89
CA GLU A 341 -14.38 -2.44 0.94
C GLU A 341 -13.53 -2.33 2.22
N LEU A 342 -13.65 -1.23 2.99
CA LEU A 342 -12.89 -1.02 4.22
C LEU A 342 -13.77 -0.65 5.43
N THR A 343 -14.62 0.38 5.34
CA THR A 343 -15.35 0.89 6.51
C THR A 343 -16.20 -0.19 7.18
N GLU A 344 -16.93 -1.00 6.41
CA GLU A 344 -17.69 -2.13 6.95
C GLU A 344 -16.79 -3.18 7.65
N PRO A 345 -15.75 -3.74 7.00
CA PRO A 345 -14.77 -4.60 7.66
C PRO A 345 -14.11 -4.04 8.93
N VAL A 346 -13.90 -2.71 9.01
CA VAL A 346 -13.31 -2.08 10.20
C VAL A 346 -14.21 -2.21 11.43
N TYR A 347 -15.52 -2.09 11.28
CA TYR A 347 -16.45 -2.30 12.39
C TYR A 347 -16.50 -3.75 12.86
N THR A 348 -16.39 -4.69 11.92
CA THR A 348 -16.24 -6.10 12.24
C THR A 348 -14.96 -6.33 13.04
N LEU A 349 -13.82 -5.79 12.59
CA LEU A 349 -12.55 -5.86 13.32
C LEU A 349 -12.68 -5.32 14.75
N LEU A 350 -13.27 -4.14 14.92
CA LEU A 350 -13.49 -3.53 16.23
C LEU A 350 -14.33 -4.43 17.15
N SER A 351 -15.39 -5.03 16.61
CA SER A 351 -16.24 -5.96 17.35
C SER A 351 -15.48 -7.22 17.76
N THR A 352 -14.64 -7.77 16.88
CA THR A 352 -13.84 -8.96 17.15
C THR A 352 -12.79 -8.70 18.23
N VAL A 353 -12.07 -7.58 18.13
CA VAL A 353 -11.08 -7.19 19.15
C VAL A 353 -11.74 -7.03 20.52
N GLN A 354 -12.87 -6.33 20.60
CA GLN A 354 -13.61 -6.16 21.85
C GLN A 354 -14.13 -7.49 22.44
N LEU A 355 -14.57 -8.43 21.60
CA LEU A 355 -15.02 -9.75 22.04
C LEU A 355 -13.87 -10.62 22.58
N LYS A 356 -12.70 -10.55 21.93
CA LYS A 356 -11.48 -11.24 22.41
C LYS A 356 -11.10 -10.75 23.82
N ASP A 357 -11.22 -9.45 24.08
CA ASP A 357 -10.92 -8.88 25.40
C ASP A 357 -11.90 -9.33 26.48
N GLN A 358 -13.19 -9.43 26.15
CA GLN A 358 -14.22 -9.88 27.08
C GLN A 358 -14.09 -11.37 27.43
N THR A 359 -13.78 -12.21 26.44
CA THR A 359 -13.59 -13.66 26.62
C THR A 359 -12.26 -13.96 27.32
N ALA A 360 -11.23 -13.16 27.08
CA ALA A 360 -9.96 -13.21 27.79
C ALA A 360 -10.05 -12.48 29.15
N GLN A 361 -10.89 -12.96 30.08
CA GLN A 361 -11.08 -12.44 31.45
C GLN A 361 -9.79 -12.35 32.34
N ARG A 362 -8.59 -12.52 31.79
CA ARG A 362 -7.29 -12.39 32.46
C ARG A 362 -6.20 -11.81 31.54
N SER A 363 -6.51 -10.88 30.65
CA SER A 363 -5.45 -10.15 29.93
C SER A 363 -4.63 -9.30 30.91
N SER A 364 -3.31 -9.21 30.68
CA SER A 364 -2.41 -8.47 31.54
C SER A 364 -2.75 -6.97 31.50
N LYS A 365 -2.65 -6.27 32.64
CA LYS A 365 -2.97 -4.83 32.78
C LYS A 365 -2.25 -3.90 31.78
N SER A 366 -1.19 -4.36 31.12
CA SER A 366 -0.44 -3.60 30.10
C SER A 366 -1.08 -3.64 28.71
N ASN A 367 -1.84 -4.69 28.39
CA ASN A 367 -2.49 -4.84 27.09
C ASN A 367 -3.75 -3.97 27.02
N ILE A 368 -4.56 -4.02 28.09
CA ILE A 368 -5.73 -3.17 28.29
C ILE A 368 -5.38 -1.68 28.08
N LYS A 369 -4.26 -1.20 28.64
CA LYS A 369 -3.83 0.20 28.51
C LYS A 369 -3.45 0.65 27.10
N LYS A 370 -3.04 -0.26 26.21
CA LYS A 370 -2.66 0.07 24.83
C LYS A 370 -3.89 0.07 23.92
N GLU A 371 -4.77 -0.92 24.08
CA GLU A 371 -6.08 -0.97 23.43
C GLU A 371 -6.94 0.24 23.81
N GLU A 372 -6.91 0.64 25.10
CA GLU A 372 -7.55 1.86 25.63
C GLU A 372 -7.15 3.16 24.89
N LYS A 373 -6.03 3.17 24.16
CA LYS A 373 -5.62 4.35 23.39
C LYS A 373 -5.92 4.23 21.90
N ILE A 374 -5.68 3.06 21.31
CA ILE A 374 -5.66 2.89 19.85
C ILE A 374 -7.07 2.70 19.28
N ILE A 375 -7.95 2.00 20.01
CA ILE A 375 -9.35 1.83 19.58
C ILE A 375 -10.10 3.18 19.63
N PRO A 376 -10.04 3.96 20.73
CA PRO A 376 -10.68 5.28 20.75
C PRO A 376 -10.15 6.24 19.68
N ASP A 377 -8.85 6.22 19.39
CA ASP A 377 -8.27 7.05 18.32
C ASP A 377 -8.81 6.65 16.94
N LEU A 378 -8.93 5.34 16.65
CA LEU A 378 -9.57 4.88 15.41
C LEU A 378 -11.03 5.37 15.31
N ILE A 379 -11.81 5.20 16.38
CA ILE A 379 -13.21 5.65 16.42
C ILE A 379 -13.30 7.16 16.17
N GLU A 380 -12.47 7.96 16.86
CA GLU A 380 -12.44 9.42 16.69
C GLU A 380 -12.15 9.82 15.22
N LYS A 381 -11.16 9.18 14.57
CA LYS A 381 -10.85 9.50 13.16
C LYS A 381 -11.94 9.06 12.21
N LEU A 382 -12.60 7.95 12.49
CA LEU A 382 -13.70 7.43 11.69
C LEU A 382 -14.95 8.32 11.80
N GLU A 383 -15.31 8.74 13.02
CA GLU A 383 -16.39 9.72 13.25
C GLU A 383 -16.10 11.05 12.55
N LEU A 384 -14.87 11.57 12.71
CA LEU A 384 -14.49 12.82 12.04
C LEU A 384 -14.55 12.69 10.52
N TYR A 385 -14.16 11.54 9.96
CA TYR A 385 -14.30 11.25 8.53
C TYR A 385 -15.78 11.30 8.10
N GLU A 386 -16.68 10.66 8.84
CA GLU A 386 -18.12 10.66 8.53
C GLU A 386 -18.77 12.03 8.66
N VAL A 387 -18.41 12.82 9.68
CA VAL A 387 -18.89 14.20 9.84
C VAL A 387 -18.50 15.04 8.63
N ASN A 388 -17.23 14.99 8.20
CA ASN A 388 -16.77 15.73 7.04
C ASN A 388 -17.48 15.27 5.74
N LEU A 389 -17.76 13.97 5.60
CA LEU A 389 -18.55 13.46 4.47
C LEU A 389 -19.98 13.99 4.46
N LEU A 390 -20.64 14.04 5.62
CA LEU A 390 -21.98 14.58 5.77
C LEU A 390 -22.04 16.08 5.49
N GLU A 391 -21.05 16.85 5.92
CA GLU A 391 -20.93 18.26 5.58
C GLU A 391 -20.73 18.46 4.08
N LEU A 392 -19.86 17.64 3.48
CA LEU A 392 -19.58 17.71 2.06
C LEU A 392 -20.82 17.34 1.21
N SER A 393 -21.56 16.30 1.58
CA SER A 393 -22.77 15.88 0.87
C SER A 393 -23.90 16.93 0.94
N LYS A 394 -24.00 17.69 2.04
CA LYS A 394 -24.90 18.85 2.14
C LYS A 394 -24.52 19.95 1.15
N SER A 395 -23.23 20.20 0.97
CA SER A 395 -22.73 21.21 0.02
C SER A 395 -22.77 20.73 -1.44
N GLN A 396 -22.81 19.41 -1.66
CA GLN A 396 -22.72 18.75 -2.97
C GLN A 396 -23.71 17.59 -3.08
N PRO A 397 -24.96 17.87 -3.48
CA PRO A 397 -25.98 16.84 -3.66
C PRO A 397 -25.53 15.80 -4.68
N GLY A 398 -25.58 14.52 -4.30
CA GLY A 398 -25.13 13.39 -5.15
C GLY A 398 -23.77 12.81 -4.76
N LEU A 399 -23.02 13.48 -3.88
CA LEU A 399 -21.84 12.88 -3.24
C LEU A 399 -22.26 11.95 -2.09
N ALA A 400 -21.65 10.78 -2.00
CA ALA A 400 -21.80 9.85 -0.86
C ALA A 400 -23.25 9.37 -0.60
N THR A 401 -24.06 9.20 -1.65
CA THR A 401 -25.45 8.70 -1.54
C THR A 401 -25.56 7.31 -0.93
N SER A 402 -24.48 6.54 -0.89
CA SER A 402 -24.41 5.22 -0.27
C SER A 402 -23.97 5.23 1.20
N LEU A 403 -23.62 6.39 1.77
CA LEU A 403 -23.17 6.46 3.15
C LEU A 403 -24.35 6.25 4.11
N ARG A 404 -24.35 5.14 4.84
CA ARG A 404 -25.20 4.98 6.02
C ARG A 404 -24.39 5.48 7.22
N PRO A 405 -24.88 6.47 7.99
CA PRO A 405 -24.20 6.95 9.18
C PRO A 405 -23.86 5.79 10.14
N SER A 406 -22.71 5.87 10.81
CA SER A 406 -22.31 5.00 11.93
C SER A 406 -23.42 4.77 12.95
N ALA A 407 -24.20 5.80 13.26
CA ALA A 407 -25.35 5.71 14.17
C ALA A 407 -26.41 4.67 13.76
N ASN A 408 -26.53 4.32 12.47
CA ASN A 408 -27.41 3.23 12.03
C ASN A 408 -26.83 1.83 12.30
N ARG A 409 -25.55 1.75 12.68
CA ARG A 409 -24.79 0.53 12.99
C ARG A 409 -24.63 0.32 14.50
N ASP A 410 -24.61 1.40 15.29
CA ASP A 410 -24.40 1.36 16.75
C ASP A 410 -25.58 0.75 17.55
N PHE A 411 -26.81 0.78 17.03
CA PHE A 411 -28.00 0.21 17.69
C PHE A 411 -28.25 -1.27 17.37
N GLN A 412 -27.20 -2.08 17.17
CA GLN A 412 -27.38 -3.52 17.16
C GLN A 412 -27.41 -4.06 18.60
N ILE A 413 -28.61 -4.14 19.17
CA ILE A 413 -28.86 -4.92 20.38
C ILE A 413 -28.58 -6.38 20.02
N ARG A 414 -27.41 -6.88 20.39
CA ARG A 414 -27.14 -8.32 20.28
C ARG A 414 -28.11 -9.04 21.22
N PRO A 415 -28.90 -10.01 20.73
CA PRO A 415 -29.76 -10.77 21.62
C PRO A 415 -28.89 -11.44 22.69
N ILE A 416 -29.25 -11.20 23.95
CA ILE A 416 -28.67 -11.90 25.09
C ILE A 416 -29.19 -13.33 24.99
N ASN A 417 -28.38 -14.24 24.47
CA ASN A 417 -28.62 -15.69 24.55
C ASN A 417 -27.90 -16.25 25.77
#